data_AF-A0A2V7N196-F1
#
_entry.id   AF-A0A2V7N196-F1
#
_cell.length_a   1.000
_cell.length_b   1.000
_cell.length_c   1.000
_cell.angle_alpha   90.00
_cell.angle_beta   90.00
_cell.angle_gamma   90.00
#
_symmetry.space_group_name_H-M   'P 1'
#
loop_
_entity.id
_entity.type
_entity.pdbx_description
1 polymer ?
#
loop_
_entity_poly.entity_id
_entity_poly.type
_entity_poly.pdbx_seq_one_letter_code
_entity_poly.pdbx_strand_id
1 'polypeptide(L)' 'MGKGDRRSKRGKIYRGTHGNTRSRKKEKARKKRRQGRSAEPQAPGAAG' A
#
# COMPACT_ATOMS: atom_id res chain seq x y z
N MET A 1 -14.74 5.78 -0.81
CA MET A 1 -15.09 4.61 -1.66
C MET A 1 -14.86 3.31 -0.90
N GLY A 2 -15.89 2.45 -0.81
CA GLY A 2 -15.89 1.23 0.01
C GLY A 2 -15.40 -0.04 -0.70
N LYS A 3 -15.59 -1.19 -0.06
CA LYS A 3 -15.24 -2.52 -0.62
C LYS A 3 -16.10 -2.92 -1.82
N GLY A 4 -17.35 -2.41 -1.90
CA GLY A 4 -18.28 -2.70 -3.01
C GLY A 4 -17.92 -1.99 -4.32
N ASP A 5 -17.19 -0.87 -4.25
CA ASP A 5 -16.87 -0.07 -5.43
C ASP A 5 -15.72 -0.69 -6.24
N ARG A 6 -16.07 -1.24 -7.41
CA ARG A 6 -15.17 -1.88 -8.37
C ARG A 6 -14.12 -0.96 -8.98
N ARG A 7 -14.32 0.36 -8.96
CA ARG A 7 -13.38 1.35 -9.52
C ARG A 7 -12.32 1.76 -8.49
N SER A 8 -12.64 1.65 -7.20
CA SER A 8 -11.74 2.05 -6.12
C SER A 8 -10.60 1.05 -5.87
N LYS A 9 -9.47 1.55 -5.35
CA LYS A 9 -8.37 0.69 -4.90
C LYS A 9 -8.82 -0.32 -3.83
N ARG A 10 -9.69 0.09 -2.90
CA ARG A 10 -10.18 -0.75 -1.79
C ARG A 10 -11.07 -1.89 -2.28
N GLY A 11 -11.95 -1.62 -3.26
CA GLY A 11 -12.76 -2.66 -3.88
C GLY A 11 -11.97 -3.61 -4.77
N LYS A 12 -10.93 -3.12 -5.46
CA LYS A 12 -9.97 -3.98 -6.18
C LYS A 12 -9.18 -4.89 -5.23
N ILE A 13 -8.81 -4.40 -4.05
CA ILE A 13 -8.17 -5.23 -3.01
C ILE A 13 -9.14 -6.31 -2.54
N TYR A 14 -10.36 -5.93 -2.15
CA TYR A 14 -11.36 -6.87 -1.64
C TYR A 14 -11.70 -7.99 -2.63
N ARG A 15 -11.87 -7.66 -3.91
CA ARG A 15 -12.18 -8.64 -4.96
C ARG A 15 -10.96 -9.37 -5.52
N GLY A 16 -9.74 -9.06 -5.09
CA GLY A 16 -8.51 -9.65 -5.64
C GLY A 16 -8.17 -9.25 -7.09
N THR A 17 -8.89 -8.28 -7.67
CA THR A 17 -8.69 -7.86 -9.07
C THR A 17 -7.73 -6.68 -9.21
N HIS A 18 -7.27 -6.43 -10.43
CA HIS A 18 -6.31 -5.38 -10.76
C HIS A 18 -6.94 -4.37 -11.73
N GLY A 19 -6.31 -3.20 -11.87
CA GLY A 19 -6.76 -2.15 -12.78
C GLY A 19 -6.01 -0.85 -12.56
N ASN A 20 -6.49 0.25 -13.13
CA ASN A 20 -5.80 1.55 -13.06
C ASN A 20 -5.52 2.00 -11.62
N THR A 21 -6.48 1.79 -10.72
CA THR A 21 -6.37 2.16 -9.29
C THR A 21 -5.58 1.16 -8.44
N ARG A 22 -5.36 -0.08 -8.94
CA ARG A 22 -4.52 -1.12 -8.32
C ARG A 22 -3.65 -1.81 -9.38
N SER A 23 -2.66 -1.07 -9.88
CA SER A 23 -1.70 -1.57 -10.88
C SER A 23 -0.58 -2.38 -10.24
N ARG A 24 -0.25 -3.55 -10.81
CA ARG A 24 0.84 -4.44 -10.34
C ARG A 24 2.18 -3.74 -10.27
N LYS A 25 2.53 -2.94 -11.29
CA LYS A 25 3.81 -2.22 -11.35
C LYS A 25 3.95 -1.23 -10.20
N LYS A 26 2.89 -0.45 -9.95
CA LYS A 26 2.84 0.52 -8.84
C LYS A 26 2.86 -0.18 -7.48
N GLU A 27 2.22 -1.33 -7.35
CA GLU A 27 2.23 -2.13 -6.12
C GLU A 27 3.62 -2.70 -5.83
N LYS A 28 4.28 -3.30 -6.82
CA LYS A 28 5.67 -3.78 -6.70
C LYS A 28 6.65 -2.66 -6.34
N ALA A 29 6.53 -1.50 -6.98
CA ALA A 29 7.36 -0.33 -6.67
C ALA A 29 7.15 0.17 -5.23
N ARG A 30 5.90 0.22 -4.76
CA ARG A 30 5.58 0.56 -3.37
C ARG A 30 6.13 -0.48 -2.38
N LYS A 31 6.06 -1.77 -2.71
CA LYS A 31 6.62 -2.85 -1.89
C LYS A 31 8.14 -2.70 -1.75
N LYS A 32 8.87 -2.43 -2.85
CA LYS A 32 10.32 -2.15 -2.83
C LYS A 32 10.66 -0.95 -1.93
N ARG A 33 9.91 0.15 -2.08
CA ARG A 33 10.10 1.35 -1.23
C ARG A 33 9.83 1.07 0.25
N ARG A 34 8.82 0.25 0.56
CA ARG A 34 8.48 -0.09 1.95
C ARG A 34 9.54 -1.01 2.56
N GLN A 35 10.05 -1.99 1.81
CA GLN A 35 11.13 -2.88 2.25
C GLN A 35 12.44 -2.12 2.48
N GLY A 36 12.78 -1.13 1.65
CA GLY A 36 13.95 -0.28 1.87
C GLY A 36 13.83 0.68 3.07
N ARG A 37 12.62 0.95 3.55
CA ARG A 37 12.35 1.85 4.70
C ARG A 37 12.16 1.09 6.01
N SER A 38 12.18 -0.23 5.99
CA SER A 38 12.02 -1.09 7.17
C SER A 38 13.35 -1.57 7.75
N ALA A 39 14.49 -1.08 7.23
CA ALA A 39 15.83 -1.39 7.74
C ALA A 39 16.34 -0.36 8.78
N GLU A 40 15.51 0.57 9.24
CA GLU A 40 15.83 1.48 10.33
C GLU A 40 14.70 1.46 11.36
N PRO A 41 14.90 0.95 12.58
CA PRO A 41 13.96 1.15 13.66
C PRO A 41 14.00 2.63 14.06
N GLN A 42 13.01 3.41 13.65
CA GLN A 42 12.78 4.72 14.25
C GLN A 42 12.37 4.50 15.71
N ALA A 43 13.33 4.61 16.62
CA ALA A 43 13.06 4.81 18.02
C ALA A 43 12.30 6.14 18.17
N PRO A 44 11.10 6.18 18.78
CA PRO A 44 10.57 7.45 19.25
C PRO A 44 11.46 7.88 20.42
N GLY A 45 12.33 8.87 20.16
CA GLY A 45 13.11 9.54 21.18
C GLY A 45 12.18 10.09 22.26
N ALA A 46 12.58 9.83 23.50
CA ALA A 46 11.99 10.40 24.70
C ALA A 46 11.91 11.93 24.58
N ALA A 47 10.71 12.48 24.73
CA ALA A 47 10.53 13.88 25.07
C ALA A 47 10.94 14.05 26.54
N GLY A 48 11.88 14.96 26.78
CA GLY A 48 12.37 15.34 28.10
C GLY A 48 11.42 16.26 28.86
#